data_AF-A0A4Q2RAI6-F1
#
_entry.id   AF-A0A4Q2RAI6-F1
#
_cell.length_a   1.000
_cell.length_b   1.000
_cell.length_c   1.000
_cell.angle_alpha   90.00
_cell.angle_beta   90.00
_cell.angle_gamma   90.00
#
_symmetry.space_group_name_H-M   'P 1'
#
loop_
_entity.id
_entity.type
_entity.pdbx_description
1 polymer ?
#
loop_
_entity_poly.entity_id
_entity_poly.type
_entity_poly.pdbx_seq_one_letter_code
_entity_poly.pdbx_strand_id
1 'polypeptide(L)'
;MRPRETGDLSPDPAIVDPAEHNVVFTSLVKGDDDIVGLVAYSIYKQNKYDWLQAYGRFQGRMPEPPEVHSYLLGESTPRRLATYRHLAQAVLDGRGAQVAGSAADPARVGTGRAPGAPASRLGLTPGPSNFQLSARAIVGLSVALLVLLMLFWYLHGSAPMPPTTPAR
;
A
#
# COMPACT_ATOMS: atom_id res chain seq x y z
N MET A 1 -5.79 15.12 57.36
CA MET A 1 -5.47 13.85 56.67
C MET A 1 -6.49 13.70 55.54
N ARG A 2 -6.14 14.13 54.31
CA ARG A 2 -7.08 14.09 53.17
C ARG A 2 -7.11 12.66 52.58
N PRO A 3 -8.29 12.13 52.19
CA PRO A 3 -8.37 10.86 51.49
C PRO A 3 -7.65 10.96 50.14
N ARG A 4 -6.90 9.93 49.77
CA ARG A 4 -6.36 9.79 48.41
C ARG A 4 -7.54 9.64 47.46
N GLU A 5 -7.69 10.58 46.53
CA GLU A 5 -8.55 10.43 45.37
C GLU A 5 -8.12 9.15 44.65
N THR A 6 -8.97 8.13 44.73
CA THR A 6 -8.92 6.97 43.86
C THR A 6 -9.06 7.51 42.45
N GLY A 7 -7.97 7.50 41.70
CA GLY A 7 -7.96 7.82 40.28
C GLY A 7 -9.08 7.02 39.63
N ASP A 8 -10.09 7.76 39.19
CA ASP A 8 -11.11 7.28 38.27
C ASP A 8 -10.35 6.83 37.02
N LEU A 9 -10.05 5.53 36.97
CA LEU A 9 -9.71 4.82 35.75
C LEU A 9 -11.00 4.77 34.93
N SER A 10 -11.46 5.94 34.48
CA SER A 10 -12.30 6.07 33.31
C SER A 10 -11.61 5.20 32.26
N PRO A 11 -12.27 4.14 31.74
CA PRO A 11 -11.67 3.28 30.74
C PRO A 11 -11.18 4.21 29.64
N ASP A 12 -9.84 4.26 29.47
CA ASP A 12 -9.15 4.86 28.33
C ASP A 12 -10.03 4.61 27.12
N PRO A 13 -10.55 5.65 26.42
CA PRO A 13 -11.61 5.49 25.44
C PRO A 13 -11.21 4.34 24.56
N ALA A 14 -11.82 3.19 24.83
CA ALA A 14 -11.52 1.98 24.13
C ALA A 14 -11.60 2.40 22.68
N ILE A 15 -10.58 2.08 21.90
CA ILE A 15 -10.59 2.27 20.46
C ILE A 15 -11.73 1.37 19.99
N VAL A 16 -12.95 1.88 20.10
CA VAL A 16 -14.15 1.32 19.52
C VAL A 16 -14.04 1.81 18.10
N ASP A 17 -13.18 1.14 17.34
CA ASP A 17 -13.36 1.03 15.90
C ASP A 17 -14.78 0.45 15.76
N PRO A 18 -15.77 1.23 15.32
CA PRO A 18 -17.16 0.82 15.31
C PRO A 18 -17.38 -0.13 14.15
N ALA A 19 -16.75 -1.31 14.22
CA ALA A 19 -17.14 -2.56 13.63
C ALA A 19 -17.78 -2.46 12.23
N GLU A 20 -17.16 -1.72 11.30
CA GLU A 20 -17.32 -2.06 9.90
C GLU A 20 -16.47 -3.33 9.65
N HIS A 21 -17.02 -4.45 10.12
CA HIS A 21 -16.63 -5.81 9.75
C HIS A 21 -15.46 -6.48 10.49
N ASN A 22 -15.63 -6.68 11.81
CA ASN A 22 -14.80 -7.61 12.60
C ASN A 22 -15.02 -9.09 12.20
N VAL A 23 -16.11 -9.43 11.49
CA VAL A 23 -16.43 -10.83 11.14
C VAL A 23 -15.33 -11.48 10.31
N VAL A 24 -14.79 -10.79 9.30
CA VAL A 24 -13.70 -11.35 8.49
C VAL A 24 -12.40 -11.44 9.28
N PHE A 25 -12.13 -10.46 10.16
CA PHE A 25 -10.95 -10.51 11.03
C PHE A 25 -11.01 -11.71 11.97
N THR A 26 -12.08 -11.89 12.75
CA THR A 26 -12.25 -13.05 13.66
C THR A 26 -12.32 -14.39 12.92
N SER A 27 -12.79 -14.37 11.67
CA SER A 27 -12.79 -15.56 10.81
C SER A 27 -11.38 -15.94 10.36
N LEU A 28 -10.53 -14.96 10.07
CA LEU A 28 -9.17 -15.17 9.56
C LEU A 28 -8.11 -15.31 10.65
N VAL A 29 -8.20 -14.59 11.76
CA VAL A 29 -7.17 -14.48 12.81
C VAL A 29 -7.63 -15.23 14.05
N LYS A 30 -6.82 -16.19 14.52
CA LYS A 30 -7.15 -17.02 15.69
C LYS A 30 -6.51 -16.54 17.00
N GLY A 31 -5.54 -15.64 16.91
CA GLY A 31 -4.83 -15.05 18.04
C GLY A 31 -3.80 -14.04 17.54
N ASP A 32 -3.21 -13.29 18.46
CA ASP A 32 -2.21 -12.28 18.13
C ASP A 32 -0.91 -12.89 17.57
N ASP A 33 -0.67 -14.17 17.84
CA ASP A 33 0.43 -14.98 17.32
C ASP A 33 0.10 -15.69 15.99
N ASP A 34 -1.13 -15.60 15.47
CA ASP A 34 -1.53 -16.16 14.18
C ASP A 34 -1.04 -15.28 13.03
N ILE A 35 0.27 -15.30 12.79
CA ILE A 35 0.93 -14.52 11.73
C ILE A 35 0.32 -14.82 10.35
N VAL A 36 -0.03 -16.09 10.09
CA VAL A 36 -0.70 -16.48 8.84
C VAL A 36 -2.06 -15.79 8.73
N GLY A 37 -2.84 -15.76 9.80
CA GLY A 37 -4.12 -15.05 9.87
C GLY A 37 -3.98 -13.54 9.67
N LEU A 38 -2.99 -12.91 10.32
CA LEU A 38 -2.73 -11.47 10.20
C LEU A 38 -2.35 -11.08 8.77
N VAL A 39 -1.47 -11.87 8.14
CA VAL A 39 -1.11 -11.69 6.73
C VAL A 39 -2.33 -11.94 5.83
N ALA A 40 -3.12 -12.99 6.08
CA ALA A 40 -4.34 -13.26 5.33
C ALA A 40 -5.34 -12.10 5.40
N TYR A 41 -5.49 -11.48 6.58
CA TYR A 41 -6.34 -10.32 6.76
C TYR A 41 -5.85 -9.12 5.95
N SER A 42 -4.53 -8.88 5.91
CA SER A 42 -3.96 -7.82 5.07
C SER A 42 -4.25 -8.03 3.57
N ILE A 43 -4.18 -9.29 3.09
CA ILE A 43 -4.51 -9.64 1.70
C ILE A 43 -6.00 -9.40 1.43
N TYR A 44 -6.89 -9.77 2.35
CA TYR A 44 -8.31 -9.44 2.26
C TYR A 44 -8.55 -7.92 2.16
N LYS A 45 -7.83 -7.11 2.95
CA LYS A 45 -7.96 -5.63 2.90
C LYS A 45 -7.53 -5.06 1.55
N GLN A 46 -6.49 -5.63 0.92
CA GLN A 46 -6.11 -5.28 -0.44
C GLN A 46 -7.23 -5.63 -1.43
N ASN A 47 -7.81 -6.84 -1.34
CA ASN A 47 -8.94 -7.24 -2.19
C ASN A 47 -10.18 -6.33 -2.00
N LYS A 48 -10.49 -5.92 -0.76
CA LYS A 48 -11.59 -4.94 -0.50
C LYS A 48 -11.30 -3.59 -1.16
N TYR A 49 -10.06 -3.13 -1.11
CA TYR A 49 -9.67 -1.89 -1.75
C TYR A 49 -9.80 -1.95 -3.28
N ASP A 50 -9.34 -3.03 -3.90
CA ASP A 50 -9.46 -3.25 -5.34
C ASP A 50 -10.92 -3.31 -5.78
N TRP A 51 -11.76 -4.00 -5.00
CA TRP A 51 -13.21 -4.03 -5.21
C TRP A 51 -13.83 -2.63 -5.12
N LEU A 52 -13.48 -1.83 -4.10
CA LEU A 52 -13.98 -0.45 -3.96
C LEU A 52 -13.60 0.41 -5.17
N GLN A 53 -12.36 0.31 -5.64
CA GLN A 53 -11.92 1.03 -6.84
C GLN A 53 -12.65 0.56 -8.10
N ALA A 54 -12.81 -0.75 -8.28
CA ALA A 54 -13.55 -1.29 -9.41
C ALA A 54 -15.01 -0.84 -9.38
N TYR A 55 -15.67 -0.94 -8.22
CA TYR A 55 -17.04 -0.50 -8.02
C TYR A 55 -17.23 0.97 -8.37
N GLY A 56 -16.37 1.85 -7.83
CA GLY A 56 -16.38 3.27 -8.11
C GLY A 56 -16.24 3.59 -9.61
N ARG A 57 -15.36 2.88 -10.32
CA ARG A 57 -15.19 3.04 -11.76
C ARG A 57 -16.40 2.57 -12.57
N PHE A 58 -17.03 1.46 -12.20
CA PHE A 58 -18.16 0.90 -12.95
C PHE A 58 -19.49 1.59 -12.68
N GLN A 59 -19.74 1.99 -11.43
CA GLN A 59 -21.02 2.58 -11.02
C GLN A 59 -20.99 4.10 -10.96
N GLY A 60 -19.81 4.72 -11.08
CA GLY A 60 -19.65 6.18 -10.96
C GLY A 60 -19.88 6.72 -9.55
N ARG A 61 -20.01 5.83 -8.55
CA ARG A 61 -20.23 6.15 -7.13
C ARG A 61 -19.62 5.10 -6.22
N MET A 62 -19.46 5.44 -4.94
CA MET A 62 -19.10 4.46 -3.91
C MET A 62 -20.25 3.47 -3.65
N PRO A 63 -19.96 2.25 -3.17
CA PRO A 63 -21.01 1.31 -2.78
C PRO A 63 -21.73 1.78 -1.52
N GLU A 64 -23.03 1.56 -1.52
CA GLU A 64 -23.94 1.77 -0.40
C GLU A 64 -23.94 0.56 0.55
N PRO A 65 -24.45 0.68 1.79
CA PRO A 65 -24.40 -0.39 2.77
C PRO A 65 -24.89 -1.78 2.30
N PRO A 66 -25.96 -1.92 1.49
CA PRO A 66 -26.40 -3.22 0.98
C PRO A 66 -25.40 -3.90 0.03
N GLU A 67 -24.67 -3.10 -0.73
CA GLU A 67 -23.69 -3.58 -1.73
C GLU A 67 -22.40 -4.00 -1.02
N VAL A 68 -22.00 -3.22 -0.01
CA VAL A 68 -20.95 -3.59 0.94
C VAL A 68 -21.32 -4.91 1.61
N HIS A 69 -22.52 -5.04 2.17
CA HIS A 69 -22.97 -6.27 2.81
C HIS A 69 -22.93 -7.50 1.87
N SER A 70 -23.33 -7.33 0.62
CA SER A 70 -23.30 -8.40 -0.39
C SER A 70 -21.87 -8.84 -0.71
N TYR A 71 -20.92 -7.90 -0.84
CA TYR A 71 -19.50 -8.20 -1.00
C TYR A 71 -18.97 -8.97 0.22
N LEU A 72 -19.30 -8.49 1.42
CA LEU A 72 -18.89 -9.10 2.69
C LEU A 72 -19.36 -10.54 2.84
N LEU A 73 -20.60 -10.85 2.43
CA LEU A 73 -21.14 -12.21 2.43
C LEU A 73 -20.33 -13.14 1.53
N GLY A 74 -19.92 -12.67 0.34
CA GLY A 74 -19.07 -13.42 -0.58
C GLY A 74 -17.66 -13.68 -0.03
N GLU A 75 -17.07 -12.69 0.63
CA GLU A 75 -15.72 -12.78 1.20
C GLU A 75 -15.64 -13.62 2.47
N SER A 76 -16.75 -13.76 3.20
CA SER A 76 -16.80 -14.51 4.46
C SER A 76 -17.06 -16.02 4.28
N THR A 77 -17.14 -16.51 3.04
CA THR A 77 -17.34 -17.94 2.79
C THR A 77 -16.12 -18.77 3.21
N PRO A 78 -16.28 -20.03 3.68
CA PRO A 78 -15.15 -20.88 4.09
C PRO A 78 -14.08 -21.02 3.00
N ARG A 79 -14.52 -21.14 1.74
CA ARG A 79 -13.62 -21.24 0.59
C ARG A 79 -12.79 -19.97 0.37
N ARG A 80 -13.39 -18.78 0.50
CA ARG A 80 -12.66 -17.50 0.37
C ARG A 80 -11.68 -17.31 1.52
N LEU A 81 -12.09 -17.56 2.75
CA LEU A 81 -11.24 -17.49 3.93
C LEU A 81 -10.02 -18.43 3.82
N ALA A 82 -10.24 -19.68 3.39
CA ALA A 82 -9.16 -20.63 3.14
C ALA A 82 -8.20 -20.15 2.03
N THR A 83 -8.73 -19.50 0.99
CA THR A 83 -7.91 -18.91 -0.08
C THR A 83 -6.97 -17.83 0.47
N TYR A 84 -7.46 -16.92 1.31
CA TYR A 84 -6.62 -15.89 1.92
C TYR A 84 -5.54 -16.48 2.81
N ARG A 85 -5.85 -17.49 3.62
CA ARG A 85 -4.85 -18.19 4.44
C ARG A 85 -3.82 -18.93 3.59
N HIS A 86 -4.24 -19.57 2.50
CA HIS A 86 -3.31 -20.23 1.57
C HIS A 86 -2.36 -19.23 0.90
N LEU A 87 -2.87 -18.08 0.45
CA LEU A 87 -2.03 -17.01 -0.12
C LEU A 87 -1.07 -16.44 0.91
N ALA A 88 -1.53 -16.22 2.14
CA ALA A 88 -0.68 -15.76 3.24
C ALA A 88 0.45 -16.74 3.54
N GLN A 89 0.16 -18.04 3.56
CA GLN A 89 1.19 -19.06 3.72
C GLN A 89 2.22 -18.99 2.58
N ALA A 90 1.77 -18.87 1.33
CA ALA A 90 2.67 -18.74 0.18
C ALA A 90 3.56 -17.47 0.26
N VAL A 91 3.04 -16.35 0.77
CA VAL A 91 3.83 -15.14 1.06
C VAL A 91 4.93 -15.43 2.06
N LEU A 92 4.57 -16.04 3.19
CA LEU A 92 5.50 -16.33 4.28
C LEU A 92 6.55 -17.36 3.88
N ASP A 93 6.21 -18.30 3.00
CA ASP A 93 7.15 -19.26 2.40
C ASP A 93 8.07 -18.62 1.34
N GLY A 94 7.97 -17.31 1.09
CA GLY A 94 8.79 -16.59 0.10
C GLY A 94 8.38 -16.83 -1.36
N ARG A 95 7.23 -17.48 -1.60
CA ARG A 95 6.69 -17.72 -2.95
C ARG A 95 5.92 -16.52 -3.53
N GLY A 96 5.74 -15.48 -2.70
CA GLY A 96 5.08 -14.23 -3.05
C GLY A 96 3.56 -14.31 -2.99
N ALA A 97 2.94 -13.17 -2.69
CA ALA A 97 1.48 -13.00 -2.78
C ALA A 97 1.14 -12.80 -4.26
N GLN A 98 1.00 -13.87 -5.02
CA GLN A 98 0.37 -13.80 -6.33
C GLN A 98 -1.14 -13.58 -6.08
N VAL A 99 -1.51 -12.39 -5.63
CA VAL A 99 -2.91 -11.95 -5.59
C VAL A 99 -3.29 -11.72 -7.05
N ALA A 100 -4.26 -12.49 -7.54
CA ALA A 100 -4.85 -12.33 -8.85
C ALA A 100 -5.53 -10.95 -8.94
N GLY A 101 -4.73 -9.93 -9.20
CA GLY A 101 -5.10 -8.51 -9.17
C GLY A 101 -4.00 -7.59 -9.72
N SER A 102 -2.75 -8.05 -9.80
CA SER A 102 -1.67 -7.37 -10.52
C SER A 102 -1.28 -8.11 -11.81
N ALA A 103 -2.25 -8.33 -12.69
CA ALA A 103 -1.98 -8.66 -14.10
C ALA A 103 -2.08 -7.39 -14.94
N ALA A 104 -1.08 -6.53 -14.80
CA ALA A 104 -0.71 -5.54 -15.80
C ALA A 104 0.82 -5.37 -15.77
N ASP A 105 1.53 -6.49 -15.89
CA ASP A 105 2.92 -6.48 -16.32
C ASP A 105 2.98 -7.02 -17.77
N PRO A 106 3.03 -6.15 -18.80
CA PRO A 106 3.15 -6.59 -20.18
C PRO A 106 4.55 -7.09 -20.55
N ALA A 107 5.51 -7.19 -19.61
CA ALA A 107 6.92 -7.42 -19.94
C ALA A 107 7.39 -8.89 -19.95
N ARG A 108 6.50 -9.88 -19.90
CA ARG A 108 6.90 -11.30 -19.95
C ARG A 108 6.22 -12.12 -21.05
N VAL A 109 6.24 -11.61 -22.28
CA VAL A 109 6.11 -12.45 -23.47
C VAL A 109 7.50 -12.95 -23.85
N GLY A 110 7.70 -14.25 -23.67
CA GLY A 110 8.94 -14.95 -24.00
C GLY A 110 9.32 -14.77 -25.47
N THR A 111 10.59 -14.44 -25.68
CA THR A 111 11.28 -14.47 -26.97
C THR A 111 11.53 -15.92 -27.39
N GLY A 112 10.47 -16.63 -27.78
CA GLY A 112 10.54 -17.84 -28.58
C GLY A 112 10.75 -17.46 -30.05
N ARG A 113 11.99 -17.58 -30.52
CA ARG A 113 12.43 -17.28 -31.89
C ARG A 113 11.95 -18.35 -32.87
N ALA A 114 11.29 -17.94 -33.96
CA ALA A 114 11.19 -18.71 -35.20
C ALA A 114 11.51 -17.78 -36.40
N PRO A 115 12.28 -18.22 -37.42
CA PRO A 115 12.73 -17.38 -38.52
C PRO A 115 11.84 -17.53 -39.77
N GLY A 116 11.56 -16.44 -40.48
CA GLY A 116 11.00 -16.54 -41.84
C GLY A 116 10.38 -15.27 -42.44
N ALA A 117 11.22 -14.48 -43.11
CA ALA A 117 10.92 -13.68 -44.32
C ALA A 117 10.02 -12.40 -44.21
N PRO A 118 10.01 -11.49 -45.22
CA PRO A 118 10.93 -10.36 -45.27
C PRO A 118 10.28 -8.97 -45.42
N ALA A 119 11.16 -7.97 -45.34
CA ALA A 119 11.00 -6.53 -45.29
C ALA A 119 10.13 -5.84 -46.36
N SER A 120 9.41 -4.80 -45.91
CA SER A 120 9.06 -3.53 -46.61
C SER A 120 8.19 -2.73 -45.63
N ARG A 121 8.37 -1.45 -45.28
CA ARG A 121 9.05 -0.31 -45.88
C ARG A 121 9.36 0.73 -44.80
N LEU A 122 10.49 1.38 -45.02
CA LEU A 122 10.93 2.73 -44.64
C LEU A 122 9.83 3.70 -44.14
N GLY A 123 10.01 4.18 -42.91
CA GLY A 123 9.29 5.30 -42.32
C GLY A 123 10.06 5.83 -41.10
N LEU A 124 11.12 6.60 -41.34
CA LEU A 124 11.80 7.38 -40.31
C LEU A 124 10.93 8.60 -39.95
N THR A 125 10.48 8.68 -38.70
CA THR A 125 10.30 9.96 -38.01
C THR A 125 10.78 9.82 -36.57
N PRO A 126 11.75 10.64 -36.11
CA PRO A 126 12.16 10.67 -34.71
C PRO A 126 11.21 11.59 -33.94
N GLY A 127 10.43 11.02 -33.02
CA GLY A 127 9.61 11.78 -32.07
C GLY A 127 10.26 11.77 -30.69
N PRO A 128 10.41 12.93 -30.02
CA PRO A 128 11.16 13.03 -28.77
C PRO A 128 10.54 12.17 -27.67
N SER A 129 11.40 11.50 -26.93
CA SER A 129 11.12 10.75 -25.72
C SER A 129 10.42 11.65 -24.70
N ASN A 130 9.09 11.61 -24.68
CA ASN A 130 8.30 12.09 -23.56
C ASN A 130 8.54 11.12 -22.41
N PHE A 131 9.56 11.42 -21.60
CA PHE A 131 9.70 10.91 -20.24
C PHE A 131 8.49 11.43 -19.45
N GLN A 132 7.33 10.78 -19.59
CA GLN A 132 6.27 10.91 -18.61
C GLN A 132 6.74 10.19 -17.35
N LEU A 133 7.59 10.85 -16.56
CA LEU A 133 7.72 10.53 -15.15
C LEU A 133 6.31 10.62 -14.58
N SER A 134 5.77 9.47 -14.18
CA SER A 134 4.50 9.44 -13.46
C SER A 134 4.57 10.46 -12.32
N ALA A 135 3.49 11.17 -12.03
CA ALA A 135 3.45 12.17 -10.96
C ALA A 135 3.99 11.63 -9.61
N ARG A 136 3.90 10.31 -9.42
CA ARG A 136 4.44 9.58 -8.25
C ARG A 136 5.98 9.51 -8.23
N ALA A 137 6.64 9.41 -9.38
CA ALA A 137 8.09 9.42 -9.49
C ALA A 137 8.69 10.82 -9.25
N ILE A 138 7.98 11.88 -9.67
CA ILE A 138 8.39 13.28 -9.42
C ILE A 138 8.32 13.59 -7.92
N VAL A 139 7.27 13.17 -7.22
CA VAL A 139 7.13 13.40 -5.78
C VAL A 139 8.23 12.67 -4.98
N GLY A 140 8.54 11.42 -5.33
CA GLY A 140 9.60 10.65 -4.67
C GLY A 140 10.99 11.30 -4.81
N LEU A 141 11.31 11.80 -6.02
CA LEU A 141 12.57 12.49 -6.28
C LEU A 141 12.69 13.80 -5.48
N SER A 142 11.60 14.58 -5.39
CA SER A 142 11.56 15.84 -4.65
C SER A 142 11.81 15.65 -3.15
N VAL A 143 11.20 14.62 -2.54
CA VAL A 143 11.41 14.31 -1.12
C VAL A 143 12.84 13.86 -0.87
N ALA A 144 13.38 12.98 -1.71
CA ALA A 144 14.78 12.53 -1.59
C ALA A 144 15.76 13.71 -1.67
N LEU A 145 15.53 14.65 -2.59
CA LEU A 145 16.41 15.81 -2.81
C LEU A 145 16.34 16.81 -1.65
N LEU A 146 15.14 17.04 -1.07
CA LEU A 146 14.98 17.85 0.15
C LEU A 146 15.68 17.23 1.36
N VAL A 147 15.54 15.91 1.55
CA VAL A 147 16.22 15.21 2.64
C VAL A 147 17.73 15.31 2.48
N LEU A 148 18.25 15.14 1.27
CA LEU A 148 19.69 15.20 0.99
C LEU A 148 20.25 16.62 1.18
N LEU A 149 19.48 17.65 0.80
CA LEU A 149 19.84 19.04 1.02
C LEU A 149 19.81 19.42 2.50
N MET A 150 18.81 18.95 3.25
CA MET A 150 18.73 19.13 4.69
C MET A 150 19.86 18.40 5.42
N LEU A 151 20.20 17.17 5.00
CA LEU A 151 21.32 16.41 5.54
C LEU A 151 22.66 17.10 5.24
N PHE A 152 22.82 17.64 4.02
CA PHE A 152 23.99 18.40 3.64
C PHE A 152 24.17 19.65 4.50
N TRP A 153 23.10 20.41 4.73
CA TRP A 153 23.08 21.56 5.64
C TRP A 153 23.40 21.16 7.08
N TYR A 154 22.82 20.05 7.54
CA TYR A 154 23.03 19.52 8.89
C TYR A 154 24.47 19.05 9.10
N LEU A 155 25.10 18.47 8.08
CA LEU A 155 26.48 17.97 8.13
C LEU A 155 27.54 19.08 7.95
N HIS A 156 27.21 20.18 7.28
CA HIS A 156 28.15 21.28 6.99
C HIS A 156 27.89 22.55 7.81
N GLY A 157 26.93 22.52 8.74
CA GLY A 157 26.59 23.63 9.61
C GLY A 157 27.56 23.80 10.77
N SER A 158 28.64 24.55 10.56
CA SER A 158 29.37 25.27 11.62
C SER A 158 29.78 26.65 11.08
N ALA A 159 29.18 27.69 11.64
CA ALA A 159 29.31 29.09 11.21
C ALA A 159 30.71 29.69 11.49
N PRO A 160 31.06 30.83 10.85
CA PRO A 160 31.93 31.80 11.48
C PRO A 160 31.11 32.94 12.11
N MET A 161 31.32 33.17 13.42
CA MET A 161 30.87 34.39 14.12
C MET A 161 31.52 35.65 13.51
N PRO A 162 30.82 36.79 13.45
CA PRO A 162 31.45 38.06 13.11
C PRO A 162 32.38 38.52 14.25
N PRO A 163 33.55 39.12 13.95
CA PRO A 163 34.47 39.60 14.97
C PRO A 163 33.87 40.78 15.76
N THR A 164 33.90 40.68 17.09
CA THR A 164 33.69 41.80 18.01
C THR A 164 34.84 42.79 17.86
N THR A 165 34.56 43.96 17.28
CA THR A 165 35.51 45.08 17.26
C THR A 165 35.27 45.93 18.53
N PRO A 166 36.28 46.15 19.39
CA PRO A 166 36.16 47.13 20.47
C PRO A 166 36.39 48.53 19.88
N ALA A 167 35.39 49.41 20.00
CA ALA A 167 35.57 50.83 19.74
C ALA A 167 35.92 51.54 21.05
N ARG A 168 37.01 52.31 20.96
CA ARG A 168 37.69 53.12 21.96
C ARG A 168 36.93 54.38 22.30
#